data_AF-A0A2V9UR84-F1
#
_entry.id   AF-A0A2V9UR84-F1
#
_cell.length_a   1.000
_cell.length_b   1.000
_cell.length_c   1.000
_cell.angle_alpha   90.00
_cell.angle_beta   90.00
_cell.angle_gamma   90.00
#
_symmetry.space_group_name_H-M   'P 1'
#
loop_
_entity.id
_entity.type
_entity.pdbx_description
1 polymer ?
#
loop_
_entity_poly.entity_id
_entity_poly.type
_entity_poly.pdbx_seq_one_letter_code
_entity_poly.pdbx_strand_id
1 'polypeptide(L)' 'MAYRIAGIDVHKKKLAVVVADVEVDDEYEFERHWYGSNPEQLRLLSEWLVEQQVEEGVMESTAPYWKPLWSARERYWKPS' A
#
# COMPACT_ATOMS: atom_id res chain seq x y z
N MET A 1 -12.08 10.68 11.99
CA MET A 1 -11.85 10.80 10.54
C MET A 1 -11.35 9.44 10.15
N ALA A 2 -11.99 8.74 9.21
CA ALA A 2 -11.61 7.38 8.84
C ALA A 2 -10.08 7.24 8.72
N TYR A 3 -9.44 6.61 9.72
CA TYR A 3 -7.99 6.45 9.76
C TYR A 3 -7.66 5.21 8.95
N ARG A 4 -7.21 5.41 7.71
CA ARG A 4 -6.99 4.33 6.77
C ARG A 4 -5.52 3.93 6.71
N ILE A 5 -5.29 2.63 6.89
CA ILE A 5 -3.96 2.02 6.83
C ILE A 5 -3.88 1.01 5.70
N ALA A 6 -2.69 0.86 5.11
CA ALA A 6 -2.40 -0.15 4.12
C ALA A 6 -1.38 -1.18 4.64
N GLY A 7 -1.72 -2.46 4.55
CA GLY A 7 -0.77 -3.58 4.71
C GLY A 7 -0.28 -4.05 3.34
N ILE A 8 1.03 -4.13 3.17
CA ILE A 8 1.68 -4.52 1.90
C ILE A 8 2.61 -5.71 2.16
N ASP A 9 2.29 -6.86 1.59
CA ASP A 9 3.17 -8.03 1.54
C ASP A 9 3.97 -8.02 0.23
N VAL A 10 5.29 -7.84 0.34
CA VAL A 10 6.19 -7.55 -0.79
C VAL A 10 7.02 -8.77 -1.17
N HIS A 11 6.63 -9.39 -2.29
CA HIS A 11 7.37 -10.46 -2.96
C HIS A 11 8.19 -9.94 -4.14
N LYS A 12 9.12 -10.77 -4.64
CA LYS A 12 10.01 -10.42 -5.75
C LYS A 12 9.30 -9.87 -6.99
N LYS A 13 8.13 -10.41 -7.33
CA LYS A 13 7.40 -10.10 -8.57
C LYS A 13 6.00 -9.52 -8.35
N LYS A 14 5.50 -9.56 -7.10
CA LYS A 14 4.09 -9.31 -6.79
C LYS A 14 3.99 -8.64 -5.42
N LEU A 15 2.99 -7.79 -5.27
CA LEU A 15 2.64 -7.15 -4.01
C LEU A 15 1.18 -7.48 -3.72
N ALA A 16 0.91 -7.99 -2.51
CA ALA A 16 -0.45 -8.11 -1.97
C ALA A 16 -0.72 -6.87 -1.13
N VAL A 17 -1.79 -6.14 -1.42
CA VAL A 17 -2.11 -4.91 -0.70
C VAL A 17 -3.51 -4.98 -0.14
N VAL A 18 -3.65 -4.60 1.12
CA VAL A 18 -4.92 -4.51 1.83
C VAL A 18 -5.03 -3.12 2.45
N VAL A 19 -6.15 -2.42 2.22
CA VAL A 19 -6.50 -1.18 2.92
C VAL A 19 -7.65 -1.46 3.89
N ALA A 20 -7.56 -0.90 5.10
CA ALA A 20 -8.57 -1.02 6.14
C ALA A 20 -8.80 0.34 6.82
N ASP A 21 -10.04 0.58 7.26
CA ASP A 21 -10.38 1.66 8.18
C ASP A 21 -10.26 1.16 9.63
N VAL A 22 -9.52 1.89 10.46
CA VAL A 22 -9.19 1.51 11.83
C VAL A 22 -10.20 2.09 12.84
N GLU A 23 -10.96 3.12 12.48
CA GLU A 23 -11.92 3.79 13.39
C GLU A 23 -13.30 3.09 13.45
N VAL A 24 -13.54 2.06 12.64
CA VAL A 24 -14.83 1.38 12.59
C VAL A 24 -14.89 0.32 13.71
N ASP A 25 -15.72 0.56 14.74
CA ASP A 25 -16.03 -0.41 15.83
C ASP A 25 -16.78 -1.67 15.33
N ASP A 26 -17.08 -1.75 14.04
CA ASP A 26 -17.84 -2.79 13.34
C ASP A 26 -16.93 -3.71 12.48
N GLU A 27 -17.50 -4.59 11.64
CA GLU A 27 -16.71 -5.45 10.74
C GLU A 27 -15.71 -4.66 9.88
N TYR A 28 -14.42 -4.99 10.00
CA TYR A 28 -13.36 -4.43 9.15
C TYR A 28 -13.65 -4.69 7.67
N GLU A 29 -13.97 -3.63 6.93
CA GLU A 29 -14.01 -3.69 5.46
C GLU A 29 -12.59 -3.63 4.90
N PHE A 30 -12.20 -4.68 4.18
CA PHE A 30 -10.88 -4.81 3.58
C PHE A 30 -10.96 -4.65 2.06
N GLU A 31 -10.36 -3.58 1.54
CA GLU A 31 -10.11 -3.45 0.11
C GLU A 31 -8.79 -4.12 -0.24
N ARG A 32 -8.83 -5.13 -1.13
CA ARG A 32 -7.66 -5.95 -1.49
C ARG A 32 -7.32 -5.79 -2.95
N HIS A 33 -6.05 -5.53 -3.23
CA HIS A 33 -5.56 -5.44 -4.60
C HIS A 33 -4.18 -6.10 -4.76
N TRP A 34 -3.89 -6.55 -5.98
CA TRP A 34 -2.61 -7.13 -6.35
C TRP A 34 -1.90 -6.26 -7.37
N TYR A 35 -0.60 -6.06 -7.19
CA TYR A 35 0.24 -5.33 -8.13
C TYR A 35 1.48 -6.12 -8.50
N GLY A 36 2.06 -5.81 -9.66
CA GLY A 36 3.42 -6.24 -9.99
C GLY A 36 4.49 -5.40 -9.29
N SER A 37 5.73 -5.90 -9.22
CA SER A 37 6.87 -5.16 -8.65
C SER A 37 7.65 -4.30 -9.66
N ASN A 38 7.13 -4.17 -10.88
CA ASN A 38 7.75 -3.31 -11.90
C ASN A 38 7.38 -1.82 -11.67
N PRO A 39 8.16 -0.87 -12.19
CA PRO A 39 7.95 0.56 -11.90
C PRO A 39 6.57 1.11 -12.26
N GLU A 40 5.95 0.63 -13.33
CA GLU A 40 4.60 1.06 -13.75
C GLU A 40 3.55 0.61 -12.72
N GLN A 41 3.62 -0.64 -12.29
CA GLN A 41 2.73 -1.20 -11.29
C GLN A 41 2.92 -0.55 -9.91
N LEU A 42 4.16 -0.23 -9.53
CA LEU A 42 4.45 0.50 -8.29
C LEU A 42 3.89 1.93 -8.32
N ARG A 43 3.90 2.58 -9.49
CA ARG A 43 3.24 3.88 -9.66
C ARG A 43 1.72 3.76 -9.47
N LEU A 44 1.08 2.78 -10.11
CA LEU A 44 -0.37 2.55 -9.99
C LEU A 44 -0.76 2.23 -8.54
N LEU A 45 0.06 1.45 -7.83
CA LEU A 45 -0.11 1.23 -6.40
C LEU A 45 -0.06 2.55 -5.62
N SER A 46 0.95 3.39 -5.83
CA SER A 46 1.04 4.69 -5.14
C SER A 46 -0.16 5.60 -5.43
N GLU A 47 -0.64 5.64 -6.67
CA GLU A 47 -1.84 6.41 -7.05
C GLU A 47 -3.08 5.88 -6.33
N TRP A 48 -3.25 4.56 -6.29
CA TRP A 48 -4.36 3.94 -5.56
C TRP A 48 -4.31 4.20 -4.05
N LEU A 49 -3.12 4.17 -3.41
CA LEU A 49 -3.01 4.51 -1.98
C LEU A 49 -3.40 5.97 -1.69
N VAL A 50 -3.14 6.89 -2.63
CA VAL A 50 -3.61 8.29 -2.54
C VAL A 50 -5.12 8.38 -2.69
N GLU A 51 -5.69 7.70 -3.69
CA GLU A 51 -7.15 7.66 -3.93
C GLU A 51 -7.90 7.11 -2.72
N GLN A 52 -7.32 6.09 -2.07
CA GLN A 52 -7.85 5.46 -0.87
C GLN A 52 -7.66 6.31 0.39
N GLN A 53 -6.97 7.45 0.28
CA GLN A 53 -6.63 8.35 1.40
C GLN A 53 -5.88 7.62 2.53
N VAL A 54 -4.97 6.71 2.17
CA VAL A 54 -4.17 5.97 3.14
C VAL A 54 -3.19 6.92 3.82
N GLU A 55 -3.24 6.94 5.16
CA GLU A 55 -2.37 7.75 5.99
C GLU A 55 -1.07 7.01 6.34
N GLU A 56 -1.16 5.71 6.62
CA GLU A 56 -0.02 4.88 6.99
C GLU A 56 0.06 3.59 6.16
N GLY A 57 1.26 3.23 5.74
CA GLY A 57 1.52 2.02 4.95
C GLY A 57 2.59 1.18 5.62
N VAL A 58 2.23 -0.05 6.00
CA VAL A 58 3.12 -1.04 6.60
C VAL A 58 3.54 -2.04 5.53
N MET A 59 4.85 -2.33 5.46
CA MET A 59 5.40 -3.30 4.51
C MET A 59 6.02 -4.48 5.24
N GLU A 60 5.66 -5.70 4.83
CA GLU A 60 6.39 -6.93 5.15
C GLU A 60 7.19 -7.36 3.92
N SER A 61 8.45 -7.73 4.13
CA SER A 61 9.27 -8.31 3.07
C SER A 61 10.40 -9.14 3.66
N THR A 62 10.49 -10.39 3.22
CA THR A 62 11.56 -11.31 3.63
C THR A 62 12.93 -10.96 3.02
N ALA A 63 12.97 -10.11 2.00
CA ALA A 63 14.17 -9.77 1.23
C ALA A 63 14.16 -8.25 0.88
N PRO A 64 15.21 -7.66 0.29
CA PRO A 64 15.22 -6.22 0.01
C PRO A 64 14.33 -5.79 -1.18
N TYR A 65 13.23 -6.51 -1.45
CA TYR A 65 12.26 -6.18 -2.49
C TYR A 65 11.39 -4.98 -2.15
N TRP A 66 11.40 -4.52 -0.90
CA TRP A 66 10.75 -3.29 -0.47
C TRP A 66 11.41 -2.03 -1.03
N LYS A 67 12.70 -2.07 -1.42
CA LYS A 67 13.44 -0.85 -1.82
C LYS A 67 12.82 -0.13 -3.02
N PRO A 68 12.47 -0.80 -4.13
CA PRO A 68 11.81 -0.14 -5.26
C PRO A 68 10.44 0.45 -4.88
N LEU A 69 9.68 -0.23 -4.02
CA LEU A 69 8.42 0.29 -3.50
C LEU A 69 8.63 1.56 -2.67
N TRP A 70 9.64 1.57 -1.78
CA TRP A 70 10.00 2.75 -1.01
C TRP A 70 10.37 3.94 -1.91
N SER A 71 11.19 3.71 -2.94
CA SER A 71 11.53 4.76 -3.92
C SER A 71 10.30 5.26 -4.70
N ALA A 72 9.36 4.38 -5.04
CA ALA A 72 8.10 4.77 -5.69
C ALA A 72 7.21 5.58 -4.74
N ARG A 73 7.16 5.20 -3.46
CA ARG A 73 6.48 5.98 -2.41
C ARG A 73 7.04 7.39 -2.33
N GLU A 74 8.35 7.56 -2.15
CA GLU A 74 8.98 8.89 -2.04
C GLU A 74 8.66 9.81 -3.23
N ARG A 75 8.46 9.21 -4.41
CA ARG A 75 8.18 9.94 -5.65
C ARG A 75 6.71 10.28 -5.87
N TYR A 76 5.79 9.36 -5.53
CA TYR A 76 4.40 9.43 -5.97
C TYR A 76 3.39 9.52 -4.82
N TRP A 77 3.75 9.11 -3.61
CA TRP A 77 2.84 9.08 -2.46
C TRP A 77 3.38 9.93 -1.31
N LYS A 78 2.67 11.03 -1.02
CA LYS A 78 2.91 11.90 0.13
C LYS A 78 1.62 11.98 0.93
N PRO A 79 1.51 11.28 2.07
CA PRO A 79 0.36 11.46 2.95
C PRO A 79 0.28 12.93 3.39
N SER A 80 -0.95 13.46 3.47
CA SER A 80 -1.27 14.84 3.83
C SER A 80 -1.10 15.14 5.30
#